data_AF-A0A561BN73-F1
#
_entry.id   AF-A0A561BN73-F1
#
_cell.length_a   1.000
_cell.length_b   1.000
_cell.length_c   1.000
_cell.angle_alpha   90.00
_cell.angle_beta   90.00
_cell.angle_gamma   90.00
#
_symmetry.space_group_name_H-M   'P 1'
#
loop_
_entity.id
_entity.type
_entity.pdbx_description
1 polymer ?
#
loop_
_entity_poly.entity_id
_entity_poly.type
_entity_poly.pdbx_seq_one_letter_code
_entity_poly.pdbx_strand_id
1 'polypeptide(L)'
;MVTGAPGAGKSTVVPELVRLGPDGLVVMDMDELLDDDGRLLGIAVADPEAAPIWPAYNALWLRITALVRRSGSPVLLLTPALPQELPEGRWLHLDCPDDLRRDRLAARGWSTAAVEDALQDAVELRKMVPRSVSNQGTPEDAAQQILTWIKE
;
A
#
# COMPACT_ATOMS: atom_id res chain seq x y z
N MET A 1 -5.68 -4.82 -5.87
CA MET A 1 -4.61 -3.97 -5.31
C MET A 1 -5.24 -2.75 -4.68
N VAL A 2 -4.77 -2.35 -3.51
CA VAL A 2 -5.08 -1.06 -2.89
C VAL A 2 -3.79 -0.25 -2.83
N THR A 3 -3.72 0.80 -3.65
CA THR A 3 -2.55 1.69 -3.68
C THR A 3 -2.71 2.84 -2.71
N GLY A 4 -1.62 3.42 -2.25
CA GLY A 4 -1.66 4.66 -1.47
C GLY A 4 -0.26 5.16 -1.17
N ALA A 5 -0.08 6.48 -1.24
CA ALA A 5 1.18 7.13 -0.90
C ALA A 5 1.59 6.81 0.56
N PRO A 6 2.87 7.00 0.92
CA PRO A 6 3.27 7.02 2.32
C PRO A 6 2.36 7.93 3.15
N GLY A 7 2.01 7.49 4.37
CA GLY A 7 1.10 8.22 5.26
C GLY A 7 -0.40 8.05 4.97
N ALA A 8 -0.80 7.42 3.85
CA ALA A 8 -2.21 7.14 3.53
C ALA A 8 -2.90 6.20 4.54
N GLY A 9 -2.12 5.44 5.32
CA GLY A 9 -2.62 4.55 6.38
C GLY A 9 -2.89 3.11 5.93
N LYS A 10 -2.19 2.63 4.89
CA LYS A 10 -2.23 1.23 4.40
C LYS A 10 -2.06 0.23 5.55
N SER A 11 -0.91 0.25 6.21
CA SER A 11 -0.58 -0.67 7.31
C SER A 11 -1.51 -0.54 8.52
N THR A 12 -2.13 0.63 8.72
CA THR A 12 -3.13 0.84 9.79
C THR A 12 -4.47 0.18 9.47
N VAL A 13 -4.80 0.02 8.19
CA VAL A 13 -6.06 -0.59 7.74
C VAL A 13 -5.97 -2.11 7.64
N VAL A 14 -4.76 -2.68 7.52
CA VAL A 14 -4.51 -4.12 7.38
C VAL A 14 -5.15 -4.95 8.49
N PRO A 15 -4.98 -4.63 9.79
CA PRO A 15 -5.61 -5.41 10.86
C PRO A 15 -7.14 -5.45 10.75
N GLU A 16 -7.76 -4.33 10.35
CA GLU A 16 -9.21 -4.25 10.17
C GLU A 16 -9.68 -5.05 8.94
N LEU A 17 -8.92 -5.04 7.85
CA LEU A 17 -9.20 -5.88 6.67
C LEU A 17 -9.10 -7.37 7.00
N VAL A 18 -8.15 -7.78 7.83
CA VAL A 18 -8.04 -9.18 8.30
C VAL A 18 -9.20 -9.54 9.22
N ARG A 19 -9.60 -8.62 10.11
CA ARG A 19 -10.69 -8.85 11.07
C ARG A 19 -12.07 -8.90 10.43
N LEU A 20 -12.34 -8.01 9.47
CA LEU A 20 -13.65 -7.83 8.82
C LEU A 20 -13.77 -8.55 7.48
N GLY A 21 -12.64 -8.99 6.91
CA GLY A 21 -12.59 -9.62 5.60
C GLY A 21 -13.38 -10.92 5.54
N PRO A 22 -13.88 -11.31 4.36
CA PRO A 22 -14.52 -12.60 4.17
C PRO A 22 -13.52 -13.74 4.37
N ASP A 23 -14.02 -14.90 4.79
CA ASP A 23 -13.21 -16.11 4.96
C ASP A 23 -12.41 -16.44 3.69
N GLY A 24 -11.13 -16.75 3.87
CA GLY A 24 -10.21 -17.12 2.79
C GLY A 24 -9.61 -15.94 2.01
N LEU A 25 -9.98 -14.69 2.30
CA LEU A 25 -9.28 -13.52 1.77
C LEU A 25 -7.89 -13.39 2.41
N VAL A 26 -6.86 -13.39 1.57
CA VAL A 26 -5.48 -13.13 2.01
C VAL A 26 -5.19 -11.64 1.82
N VAL A 27 -5.02 -10.94 2.93
CA VAL A 27 -4.62 -9.53 2.97
C VAL A 27 -3.10 -9.48 3.19
N MET A 28 -2.39 -8.69 2.39
CA MET A 28 -0.94 -8.51 2.49
C MET A 28 -0.60 -7.03 2.35
N ASP A 29 0.40 -6.57 3.10
CA ASP A 29 0.99 -5.24 2.90
C ASP A 29 2.40 -5.37 2.34
N MET A 30 2.67 -4.62 1.28
CA MET A 30 3.97 -4.63 0.63
C MET A 30 5.10 -4.24 1.58
N ASP A 31 4.80 -3.45 2.61
CA ASP A 31 5.77 -3.00 3.59
C ASP A 31 6.16 -4.12 4.59
N GLU A 32 5.43 -5.24 4.69
CA GLU A 32 5.70 -6.33 5.65
C GLU A 32 6.98 -7.12 5.37
N LEU A 33 7.47 -7.08 4.13
CA LEU A 33 8.75 -7.71 3.77
C LEU A 33 9.92 -6.72 3.81
N LEU A 34 9.66 -5.46 4.12
CA LEU A 34 10.71 -4.48 4.36
C LEU A 34 11.21 -4.64 5.80
N ASP A 35 12.53 -4.63 5.96
CA ASP A 35 13.16 -4.63 7.27
C ASP A 35 14.24 -3.54 7.31
N ASP A 36 14.40 -2.92 8.48
CA ASP A 36 15.29 -1.77 8.68
C ASP A 36 16.76 -2.11 8.41
N ASP A 37 17.12 -3.39 8.52
CA ASP A 37 18.49 -3.89 8.38
C ASP A 37 18.77 -4.45 6.96
N GLY A 38 17.77 -4.47 6.07
CA GLY A 38 17.87 -5.04 4.74
C GLY A 38 18.17 -6.53 4.69
N ARG A 39 17.84 -7.31 5.72
CA ARG A 39 18.17 -8.74 5.84
C ARG A 39 17.56 -9.58 4.72
N LEU A 40 16.34 -9.25 4.29
CA LEU A 40 15.67 -9.99 3.23
C LEU A 40 16.18 -9.61 1.84
N LEU A 41 16.43 -8.32 1.61
CA LEU A 41 16.69 -7.77 0.28
C LEU A 41 18.17 -7.46 0.04
N GLY A 42 19.02 -7.64 1.05
CA GLY A 42 20.43 -7.26 1.05
C GLY A 42 20.68 -5.76 1.14
N ILE A 43 19.62 -4.95 1.24
CA ILE A 43 19.65 -3.49 1.35
C ILE A 43 18.43 -3.01 2.15
N ALA A 44 18.60 -1.92 2.89
CA ALA A 44 17.47 -1.19 3.47
C ALA A 44 16.73 -0.47 2.34
N VAL A 45 15.55 -0.96 1.94
CA VAL A 45 14.81 -0.41 0.78
C VAL A 45 14.26 1.00 1.02
N ALA A 46 14.16 1.43 2.28
CA ALA A 46 13.84 2.80 2.64
C ALA A 46 15.00 3.79 2.35
N ASP A 47 16.20 3.30 2.01
CA ASP A 47 17.31 4.12 1.57
C ASP A 47 17.09 4.57 0.11
N PRO A 48 17.23 5.87 -0.22
CA PRO A 48 17.22 6.35 -1.61
C PRO A 48 18.16 5.59 -2.55
N GLU A 49 19.29 5.07 -2.06
CA GLU A 49 20.22 4.26 -2.85
C GLU A 49 19.61 2.91 -3.28
N ALA A 50 18.56 2.44 -2.61
CA ALA A 50 17.82 1.24 -2.98
C ALA A 50 16.82 1.46 -4.13
N ALA A 51 16.71 2.69 -4.67
CA ALA A 51 15.81 2.99 -5.77
C ALA A 51 15.88 1.99 -6.96
N PRO A 52 17.07 1.53 -7.41
CA PRO A 52 17.18 0.55 -8.49
C PRO A 52 16.61 -0.84 -8.20
N ILE A 53 16.32 -1.17 -6.93
CA ILE A 53 15.85 -2.50 -6.50
C ILE A 53 14.32 -2.61 -6.53
N TRP A 54 13.59 -1.49 -6.53
CA TRP A 54 12.11 -1.49 -6.58
C TRP A 54 11.52 -2.34 -7.71
N PRO A 55 12.01 -2.33 -8.96
CA PRO A 55 11.48 -3.20 -10.01
C PRO A 55 11.61 -4.70 -9.68
N ALA A 56 12.72 -5.12 -9.07
CA ALA A 56 12.92 -6.50 -8.66
C ALA A 56 12.02 -6.86 -7.47
N TYR A 57 11.82 -5.93 -6.54
CA TYR A 57 10.91 -6.09 -5.41
C TYR A 57 9.44 -6.20 -5.86
N ASN A 58 9.02 -5.40 -6.82
CA ASN A 58 7.70 -5.51 -7.45
C ASN A 58 7.52 -6.88 -8.11
N ALA A 59 8.54 -7.39 -8.82
CA ALA A 59 8.50 -8.72 -9.41
C ALA A 59 8.41 -9.85 -8.37
N LEU A 60 9.02 -9.69 -7.18
CA LEU A 60 8.85 -10.62 -6.06
C LEU A 60 7.39 -10.66 -5.59
N TRP A 61 6.75 -9.51 -5.42
CA TRP A 61 5.35 -9.44 -5.01
C TRP A 61 4.39 -10.03 -6.04
N LEU A 62 4.66 -9.87 -7.34
CA LEU A 62 3.90 -10.59 -8.38
C LEU A 62 4.01 -12.12 -8.19
N ARG A 63 5.19 -12.64 -7.87
CA ARG A 63 5.35 -14.08 -7.59
C ARG A 63 4.59 -14.49 -6.33
N ILE A 64 4.69 -13.75 -5.23
CA ILE A 64 4.01 -14.06 -3.97
C ILE A 64 2.49 -14.11 -4.18
N THR A 65 1.92 -13.07 -4.80
CA THR A 65 0.48 -13.02 -5.08
C THR A 65 0.04 -14.15 -6.02
N ALA A 66 0.84 -14.52 -7.01
CA ALA A 66 0.57 -15.67 -7.88
C ALA A 66 0.61 -17.02 -7.13
N LEU A 67 1.50 -17.20 -6.15
CA LEU A 67 1.54 -18.40 -5.31
C LEU A 67 0.23 -18.58 -4.53
N VAL A 68 -0.25 -17.50 -3.88
CA VAL A 68 -1.50 -17.51 -3.10
C VAL A 68 -2.73 -17.70 -3.99
N ARG A 69 -2.79 -17.02 -5.14
CA ARG A 69 -3.90 -17.20 -6.08
C ARG A 69 -3.97 -18.63 -6.62
N ARG A 70 -2.82 -19.30 -6.81
CA ARG A 70 -2.78 -20.71 -7.25
C ARG A 70 -3.31 -21.68 -6.19
N SER A 71 -3.30 -21.32 -4.90
CA SER A 71 -3.97 -22.13 -3.86
C SER A 71 -5.48 -21.91 -3.79
N GLY A 72 -6.05 -21.05 -4.64
CA GLY A 72 -7.49 -20.79 -4.72
C GLY A 72 -7.97 -19.63 -3.84
N SER A 73 -7.07 -18.94 -3.13
CA SER A 73 -7.43 -17.82 -2.25
C SER A 73 -7.43 -16.48 -2.99
N PRO A 74 -8.47 -15.64 -2.84
CA PRO A 74 -8.42 -14.27 -3.32
C PRO A 74 -7.37 -13.46 -2.53
N VAL A 75 -6.76 -12.49 -3.20
CA VAL A 75 -5.67 -11.67 -2.65
C VAL A 75 -6.03 -10.19 -2.69
N LEU A 76 -5.82 -9.52 -1.55
CA LEU A 76 -5.84 -8.07 -1.41
C LEU A 76 -4.45 -7.59 -0.98
N LEU A 77 -3.67 -7.11 -1.94
CA LEU A 77 -2.35 -6.52 -1.69
C LEU A 77 -2.47 -5.00 -1.54
N LEU A 78 -1.96 -4.46 -0.44
CA LEU A 78 -1.73 -3.04 -0.21
C LEU A 78 -0.31 -2.68 -0.66
N THR A 79 -0.13 -1.58 -1.38
CA THR A 79 1.15 -1.26 -2.02
C THR A 79 1.31 0.25 -2.25
N PRO A 80 2.54 0.80 -2.29
CA PRO A 80 2.79 2.12 -2.86
C PRO A 80 2.82 2.14 -4.39
N ALA A 81 2.87 0.98 -5.05
CA ALA A 81 3.09 0.86 -6.48
C ALA A 81 1.92 1.40 -7.32
N LEU A 82 2.24 1.76 -8.56
CA LEU A 82 1.33 2.18 -9.61
C LEU A 82 0.83 0.99 -10.44
N PRO A 83 -0.34 1.12 -11.10
CA PRO A 83 -0.84 0.11 -12.03
C PRO A 83 0.15 -0.35 -13.10
N GLN A 84 1.01 0.54 -13.58
CA GLN A 84 2.03 0.22 -14.60
C GLN A 84 3.20 -0.61 -14.05
N GLU A 85 3.43 -0.58 -12.74
CA GLU A 85 4.51 -1.32 -12.08
C GLU A 85 4.08 -2.73 -11.66
N LEU A 86 2.78 -2.91 -11.38
CA LEU A 86 2.15 -4.19 -11.01
C LEU A 86 0.88 -4.41 -11.84
N PRO A 87 0.96 -4.75 -13.14
CA PRO A 87 -0.17 -4.67 -14.08
C PRO A 87 -1.34 -5.67 -13.85
N GLU A 88 -1.38 -6.36 -12.71
CA GLU A 88 -2.39 -7.36 -12.40
C GLU A 88 -3.53 -6.84 -11.51
N GLY A 89 -4.76 -7.23 -11.84
CA GLY A 89 -5.94 -7.08 -10.99
C GLY A 89 -6.65 -5.72 -11.07
N ARG A 90 -7.65 -5.55 -10.20
CA ARG A 90 -8.39 -4.29 -10.03
C ARG A 90 -7.65 -3.38 -9.04
N TRP A 91 -7.74 -2.07 -9.25
CA TRP A 91 -7.08 -1.05 -8.44
C TRP A 91 -8.07 -0.17 -7.69
N LEU A 92 -7.71 0.13 -6.45
CA LEU A 92 -8.39 1.10 -5.59
C LEU A 92 -7.32 1.98 -4.96
N HIS A 93 -7.57 3.27 -4.85
CA HIS A 93 -6.70 4.21 -4.15
C HIS A 93 -7.19 4.42 -2.72
N LEU A 94 -6.31 4.23 -1.73
CA LEU A 94 -6.53 4.63 -0.34
C LEU A 94 -5.83 5.98 -0.14
N ASP A 95 -6.60 7.02 0.16
CA ASP A 95 -6.09 8.39 0.27
C ASP A 95 -6.49 9.06 1.58
N CYS A 96 -5.74 10.10 1.93
CA CYS A 96 -6.08 11.05 2.96
C CYS A 96 -5.73 12.49 2.51
N PRO A 97 -6.36 13.50 3.13
CA PRO A 97 -5.96 14.89 2.96
C PRO A 97 -4.47 15.11 3.21
N ASP A 98 -3.91 16.10 2.52
CA ASP A 98 -2.48 16.37 2.52
C ASP A 98 -1.98 16.96 3.84
N ASP A 99 -2.81 17.71 4.56
CA ASP A 99 -2.55 18.15 5.93
C ASP A 99 -2.44 16.95 6.88
N LEU A 100 -3.40 16.02 6.83
CA LEU A 100 -3.36 14.81 7.65
C LEU A 100 -2.15 13.92 7.30
N ARG A 101 -1.77 13.85 6.02
CA ARG A 101 -0.56 13.13 5.57
C ARG A 101 0.71 13.75 6.16
N ARG A 102 0.84 15.08 6.09
CA ARG A 102 1.96 15.81 6.69
C ARG A 102 2.08 15.50 8.17
N ASP A 103 0.98 15.62 8.91
CA ASP A 103 0.97 15.37 10.36
C ASP A 103 1.39 13.93 10.70
N ARG A 104 0.85 12.94 9.98
CA ARG A 104 1.17 11.52 10.18
C ARG A 104 2.63 11.21 9.89
N LEU A 105 3.20 11.76 8.83
CA LEU A 105 4.59 11.49 8.45
C LEU A 105 5.57 12.26 9.36
N ALA A 106 5.26 13.51 9.70
CA ALA A 106 6.06 14.29 10.65
C ALA A 106 6.09 13.62 12.04
N ALA A 107 4.97 13.09 12.51
CA ALA A 107 4.90 12.32 13.77
C ALA A 107 5.75 11.04 13.75
N ARG A 108 6.08 10.49 12.57
CA ARG A 108 6.99 9.36 12.37
C ARG A 108 8.46 9.79 12.26
N GLY A 109 8.77 11.07 12.40
CA GLY A 109 10.13 11.61 12.30
C GLY A 109 10.65 11.77 10.88
N TRP A 110 9.77 11.75 9.86
CA TRP A 110 10.19 11.99 8.48
C TRP A 110 10.70 13.42 8.30
N SER A 111 11.72 13.58 7.46
CA SER A 111 12.22 14.91 7.10
C SER A 111 11.20 15.66 6.25
N THR A 112 11.24 17.00 6.27
CA THR A 112 10.37 17.82 5.43
C THR A 112 10.48 17.47 3.94
N ALA A 113 11.68 17.16 3.46
CA ALA A 113 11.89 16.74 2.07
C ALA A 113 11.14 15.43 1.75
N ALA A 114 11.30 14.40 2.60
CA ALA A 114 10.60 13.12 2.41
C ALA A 114 9.08 13.25 2.52
N VAL A 115 8.58 14.19 3.33
CA VAL A 115 7.14 14.49 3.40
C VAL A 115 6.63 15.11 2.10
N GLU A 116 7.38 16.05 1.51
CA GLU A 116 7.01 16.66 0.22
C GLU A 116 7.09 15.65 -0.94
N ASP A 117 8.06 14.73 -0.93
CA ASP A 117 8.11 13.63 -1.89
C ASP A 117 6.85 12.74 -1.80
N ALA A 118 6.45 12.35 -0.58
CA ALA A 118 5.24 11.56 -0.36
C ALA A 118 3.95 12.29 -0.76
N LEU A 119 3.93 13.62 -0.70
CA LEU A 119 2.81 14.44 -1.19
C LEU A 119 2.77 14.46 -2.72
N GLN A 120 3.93 14.53 -3.37
CA GLN A 120 4.01 14.42 -4.82
C GLN A 120 3.52 13.04 -5.29
N ASP A 121 3.91 11.97 -4.60
CA ASP A 121 3.40 10.62 -4.86
C ASP A 121 1.87 10.56 -4.75
N ALA A 122 1.29 11.19 -3.72
CA ALA A 122 -0.16 11.25 -3.55
C ALA A 122 -0.84 11.99 -4.72
N VAL A 123 -0.24 13.08 -5.20
CA VAL A 123 -0.74 13.82 -6.38
C VAL A 123 -0.73 12.94 -7.63
N GLU A 124 0.33 12.17 -7.88
CA GLU A 124 0.40 11.28 -9.04
C GLU A 124 -0.58 10.10 -8.91
N LEU A 125 -0.70 9.50 -7.73
CA LEU A 125 -1.63 8.41 -7.48
C LEU A 125 -3.10 8.80 -7.73
N ARG A 126 -3.51 10.01 -7.33
CA ARG A 126 -4.85 10.55 -7.61
C ARG A 126 -5.17 10.62 -9.11
N LYS A 127 -4.16 10.83 -9.97
CA LYS A 127 -4.33 10.85 -11.43
C LYS A 127 -4.44 9.45 -12.02
N MET A 128 -3.66 8.51 -11.50
CA MET A 128 -3.50 7.17 -12.06
C MET A 128 -4.59 6.19 -11.63
N VAL A 129 -5.13 6.34 -10.41
CA VAL A 129 -6.16 5.46 -9.85
C VAL A 129 -7.34 6.32 -9.38
N PRO A 130 -8.30 6.65 -10.28
CA PRO A 130 -9.34 7.63 -9.98
C PRO A 130 -10.34 7.15 -8.93
N ARG A 131 -10.53 5.83 -8.81
CA ARG A 131 -11.40 5.27 -7.78
C ARG A 131 -10.69 5.27 -6.43
N SER A 132 -11.16 6.11 -5.51
CA SER A 132 -10.54 6.30 -4.20
C SER A 132 -11.50 6.01 -3.05
N VAL A 133 -10.94 5.56 -1.93
CA VAL A 133 -11.59 5.51 -0.60
C VAL A 133 -10.84 6.43 0.36
N SER A 134 -11.59 7.07 1.25
CA SER A 134 -11.04 8.04 2.20
C SER A 134 -10.65 7.35 3.50
N ASN A 135 -9.46 7.70 4.02
CA ASN A 135 -8.97 7.29 5.34
C ASN A 135 -8.90 8.46 6.35
N GLN A 136 -9.89 9.36 6.27
CA GLN A 136 -10.08 10.45 7.24
C GLN A 136 -10.82 10.01 8.50
N GLY A 137 -11.66 8.98 8.41
CA GLY A 137 -12.40 8.40 9.52
C GLY A 137 -11.55 7.42 10.31
N THR A 138 -12.19 6.36 10.81
CA THR A 138 -11.46 5.27 11.47
C THR A 138 -10.84 4.33 10.44
N PRO A 139 -9.78 3.57 10.80
CA PRO A 139 -9.26 2.50 9.95
C PRO A 139 -10.34 1.46 9.60
N GLU A 140 -11.28 1.21 10.51
CA GLU A 140 -12.44 0.34 10.29
C GLU A 140 -13.34 0.86 9.17
N ASP A 141 -13.65 2.15 9.13
CA ASP A 141 -14.45 2.76 8.06
C ASP A 141 -13.79 2.61 6.69
N ALA A 142 -12.47 2.79 6.62
CA ALA A 142 -11.71 2.61 5.38
C ALA A 142 -11.69 1.13 4.96
N ALA A 143 -11.48 0.21 5.91
CA ALA A 143 -11.55 -1.24 5.65
C ALA A 143 -12.93 -1.64 5.11
N GLN A 144 -14.02 -1.14 5.70
CA GLN A 144 -15.38 -1.45 5.25
C GLN A 144 -15.66 -0.95 3.83
N GLN A 145 -15.14 0.24 3.46
CA GLN A 145 -15.25 0.76 2.09
C GLN A 145 -14.46 -0.10 1.10
N ILE A 146 -13.24 -0.51 1.45
CA ILE A 146 -12.42 -1.43 0.63
C ILE A 146 -13.15 -2.77 0.46
N LEU A 147 -13.67 -3.34 1.54
CA LEU A 147 -14.40 -4.62 1.52
C LEU A 147 -15.73 -4.55 0.77
N THR A 148 -16.34 -3.37 0.67
CA THR A 148 -17.49 -3.14 -0.19
C THR A 148 -17.06 -3.17 -1.65
N TRP A 149 -15.98 -2.46 -2.00
CA TRP A 149 -15.45 -2.42 -3.35
C TRP A 149 -15.01 -3.78 -3.90
N ILE A 150 -14.43 -4.67 -3.07
CA ILE A 150 -14.03 -6.00 -3.57
C ILE A 150 -15.23 -6.88 -3.97
N LYS A 151 -16.44 -6.58 -3.47
CA LYS A 151 -17.68 -7.33 -3.77
C LYS A 151 -18.40 -6.82 -5.02
N GLU A 152 -18.04 -5.65 -5.51
CA GLU A 152 -18.49 -5.12 -6.80
C GLU A 152 -17.84 -5.83 -7.98
#